data_AF-A0A355B1W0-F1
#
_entry.id   AF-A0A355B1W0-F1
#
_cell.length_a   1.000
_cell.length_b   1.000
_cell.length_c   1.000
_cell.angle_alpha   90.00
_cell.angle_beta   90.00
_cell.angle_gamma   90.00
#
_symmetry.space_group_name_H-M   'P 1'
#
loop_
_entity.id
_entity.type
_entity.pdbx_description
1 polymer ?
#
loop_
_entity_poly.entity_id
_entity_poly.type
_entity_poly.pdbx_seq_one_letter_code
_entity_poly.pdbx_strand_id
1 'polypeptide(L)'
;LLPDGRVLLIGGWGAGKSLASGEIFDPLGECFIPLASPMRYERRLHTATLLDAGHVLIAGGASDQEVLATAEIFKIPPRGKGCKK
;
A
#
# COMPACT_ATOMS: atom_id res chain seq x y z
N LEU A 1 -0.12 4.15 -9.51
CA LEU A 1 -0.27 5.63 -9.42
C LEU A 1 -1.71 5.93 -8.99
N LEU A 2 -1.91 6.81 -8.00
CA LEU A 2 -3.23 7.24 -7.56
C LEU A 2 -3.74 8.42 -8.42
N PRO A 3 -5.06 8.70 -8.45
CA PRO A 3 -5.62 9.78 -9.28
C PRO A 3 -5.07 11.17 -8.96
N ASP A 4 -4.62 11.39 -7.73
CA ASP A 4 -4.02 12.66 -7.30
C ASP A 4 -2.50 12.74 -7.53
N GLY A 5 -1.89 11.74 -8.18
CA GLY A 5 -0.47 11.68 -8.48
C GLY A 5 0.40 11.10 -7.37
N ARG A 6 -0.16 10.78 -6.19
CA ARG A 6 0.58 10.06 -5.15
C ARG A 6 0.81 8.59 -5.54
N VAL A 7 1.81 7.94 -4.94
CA VAL A 7 2.11 6.52 -5.20
C VAL A 7 1.92 5.72 -3.92
N LEU A 8 1.06 4.71 -3.97
CA LEU A 8 0.96 3.70 -2.91
C LEU A 8 2.08 2.67 -3.09
N LEU A 9 2.91 2.50 -2.08
CA LEU A 9 3.85 1.39 -1.92
C LEU A 9 3.30 0.53 -0.79
N ILE A 10 3.03 -0.75 -1.03
CA ILE A 10 2.42 -1.62 -0.02
C ILE A 10 2.92 -3.05 -0.17
N GLY A 11 3.14 -3.71 0.97
CA GLY A 11 3.67 -5.07 1.04
C GLY A 11 5.10 -5.21 0.53
N GLY A 12 5.40 -6.38 -0.05
CA GLY A 12 6.73 -6.71 -0.57
C GLY A 12 7.56 -7.56 0.39
N TRP A 13 8.86 -7.66 0.11
CA TRP A 13 9.84 -8.39 0.92
C TRP A 13 10.89 -7.43 1.43
N GLY A 14 11.09 -7.40 2.74
CA GLY A 14 12.05 -6.51 3.39
C GLY A 14 12.47 -7.04 4.75
N ALA A 15 13.72 -6.77 5.15
CA ALA A 15 14.30 -7.29 6.39
C ALA A 15 14.15 -8.82 6.56
N GLY A 16 14.19 -9.57 5.46
CA GLY A 16 14.11 -11.04 5.47
C GLY A 16 12.71 -11.62 5.65
N LYS A 17 11.65 -10.83 5.49
CA LYS A 17 10.26 -11.28 5.63
C LYS A 17 9.31 -10.57 4.67
N SER A 18 8.13 -11.15 4.47
CA SER A 18 7.02 -10.47 3.81
C SER A 18 6.51 -9.31 4.68
N LEU A 19 6.12 -8.20 4.05
CA LEU A 19 5.66 -7.00 4.74
C LEU A 19 4.15 -6.86 4.66
N ALA A 20 3.53 -6.43 5.76
CA ALA A 20 2.16 -5.94 5.80
C ALA A 20 2.08 -4.41 5.72
N SER A 21 3.21 -3.74 5.96
CA SER A 21 3.32 -2.28 5.95
C SER A 21 3.21 -1.71 4.55
N GLY A 22 2.96 -0.41 4.49
CA GLY A 22 3.05 0.38 3.28
C GLY A 22 3.18 1.86 3.61
N GLU A 23 3.44 2.63 2.57
CA GLU A 23 3.66 4.06 2.61
C GLU A 23 3.10 4.70 1.33
N ILE A 24 2.74 5.97 1.44
CA ILE A 24 2.33 6.79 0.31
C ILE A 24 3.45 7.78 0.03
N PHE A 25 4.04 7.71 -1.15
CA PHE A 25 4.91 8.75 -1.64
C PHE A 25 4.08 9.93 -2.14
N ASP A 26 4.28 11.10 -1.53
CA ASP A 26 3.74 12.37 -1.99
C ASP A 26 4.82 13.16 -2.75
N PRO A 27 4.74 13.24 -4.09
CA PRO A 27 5.76 13.92 -4.89
C PRO A 27 5.78 15.43 -4.66
N LEU A 28 4.71 16.05 -4.16
CA LEU A 28 4.70 17.49 -3.87
C LEU A 28 5.43 17.83 -2.56
N GLY A 29 5.36 16.92 -1.60
CA GLY A 29 6.06 17.02 -0.33
C GLY A 29 7.45 16.38 -0.33
N GLU A 30 7.81 15.67 -1.41
CA GLU A 30 9.02 14.84 -1.53
C GLU A 30 9.23 13.91 -0.33
N CYS A 31 8.14 13.29 0.13
CA CYS A 31 8.13 12.54 1.38
C CYS A 31 7.34 11.25 1.27
N PHE A 32 7.66 10.33 2.17
CA PHE A 32 6.94 9.08 2.37
C PHE A 32 6.09 9.19 3.64
N ILE A 33 4.80 8.91 3.50
CA ILE A 33 3.83 8.96 4.59
C ILE A 33 3.44 7.51 4.93
N PRO A 34 3.79 7.00 6.13
CA PRO A 34 3.40 5.65 6.53
C PRO A 34 1.87 5.49 6.51
N LEU A 35 1.40 4.34 6.04
CA LEU A 35 -0.02 4.00 6.15
C LEU A 35 -0.40 3.86 7.62
N ALA A 36 -1.45 4.56 8.04
CA ALA A 36 -1.96 4.47 9.41
C ALA A 36 -2.53 3.07 9.75
N SER A 37 -2.95 2.32 8.73
CA SER A 37 -3.43 0.94 8.87
C SER A 37 -2.69 0.07 7.86
N PRO A 38 -1.86 -0.91 8.29
CA PRO A 38 -1.23 -1.86 7.40
C PRO A 38 -2.24 -2.89 6.87
N MET A 39 -1.80 -3.74 5.96
CA MET A 39 -2.58 -4.92 5.53
C MET A 39 -2.83 -5.84 6.73
N ARG A 40 -3.93 -6.57 6.70
CA ARG A 40 -4.22 -7.59 7.73
C ARG A 40 -3.20 -8.73 7.67
N TYR A 41 -2.74 -9.07 6.48
CA TYR A 41 -1.73 -10.09 6.25
C TYR A 41 -0.58 -9.50 5.45
N GLU A 42 0.65 -9.92 5.76
CA GLU A 42 1.81 -9.62 4.95
C GLU A 42 1.70 -10.26 3.57
N ARG A 43 2.10 -9.52 2.53
CA ARG A 43 1.98 -10.00 1.15
C ARG A 43 3.18 -9.56 0.33
N ARG A 44 3.88 -10.52 -0.28
CA ARG A 44 4.76 -10.30 -1.43
C ARG A 44 4.15 -10.92 -2.68
N LEU A 45 4.64 -10.53 -3.85
CA LEU A 45 4.17 -11.06 -5.14
C LEU A 45 2.65 -10.95 -5.36
N HIS A 46 2.00 -10.00 -4.67
CA HIS A 46 0.59 -9.69 -4.87
C HIS A 46 0.41 -8.77 -6.07
N THR A 47 -0.84 -8.61 -6.52
CA THR A 47 -1.19 -7.58 -7.51
C THR A 47 -1.88 -6.39 -6.84
N ALA A 48 -1.63 -5.20 -7.36
CA ALA A 48 -2.33 -3.98 -6.97
C ALA A 48 -3.12 -3.42 -8.16
N THR A 49 -4.43 -3.25 -7.99
CA THR A 49 -5.34 -2.72 -9.01
C THR A 49 -6.00 -1.45 -8.50
N LEU A 50 -5.83 -0.35 -9.24
CA LEU A 50 -6.54 0.90 -8.96
C LEU A 50 -8.03 0.71 -9.27
N LEU A 51 -8.88 1.04 -8.31
CA LEU A 51 -10.33 1.07 -8.44
C LEU A 51 -10.84 2.51 -8.55
N ASP A 52 -12.13 2.64 -8.85
CA ASP A 52 -12.83 3.92 -8.80
C ASP A 52 -12.71 4.59 -7.42
N ALA A 53 -12.85 5.92 -7.41
CA ALA A 53 -12.68 6.77 -6.23
C ALA A 53 -11.29 6.71 -5.57
N GLY A 54 -10.26 6.18 -6.25
CA GLY A 54 -8.88 6.19 -5.76
C GLY A 54 -8.57 5.13 -4.70
N HIS A 55 -9.44 4.12 -4.56
CA HIS A 55 -9.16 2.93 -3.76
C HIS A 55 -8.24 1.97 -4.51
N VAL A 56 -7.55 1.09 -3.78
CA VAL A 56 -6.66 0.08 -4.39
C VAL A 56 -7.04 -1.30 -3.89
N LEU A 57 -7.33 -2.23 -4.82
CA LEU A 57 -7.47 -3.65 -4.52
C LEU A 57 -6.10 -4.30 -4.48
N ILE A 58 -5.78 -4.93 -3.36
CA ILE A 58 -4.61 -5.79 -3.19
C ILE A 58 -5.09 -7.23 -3.14
N ALA A 59 -4.71 -8.04 -4.13
CA ALA A 59 -5.20 -9.41 -4.27
C ALA A 59 -4.07 -10.44 -4.31
N GLY A 60 -4.29 -11.56 -3.61
CA GLY A 60 -3.42 -12.71 -3.62
C GLY A 60 -2.04 -12.45 -3.01
N GLY A 61 -1.02 -13.00 -3.68
CA GLY A 61 0.36 -13.01 -3.22
C GLY A 61 0.66 -14.16 -2.25
N ALA A 62 1.79 -14.04 -1.57
CA ALA A 62 2.21 -14.99 -0.54
C ALA A 62 2.66 -14.24 0.72
N SER A 63 2.43 -14.85 1.87
CA SER A 63 3.12 -14.52 3.11
C SER A 63 4.43 -15.33 3.20
N ASP A 64 5.01 -15.40 4.40
CA ASP A 64 6.15 -16.29 4.66
C ASP A 64 5.71 -17.75 4.89
N GLN A 65 4.43 -17.98 5.16
CA GLN A 65 3.88 -19.28 5.53
C GLN A 65 3.04 -19.89 4.41
N GLU A 66 2.34 -19.09 3.61
CA GLU A 66 1.39 -19.61 2.62
C GLU A 66 1.14 -18.69 1.42
N VAL A 67 0.53 -19.27 0.39
CA VAL A 67 -0.08 -18.53 -0.72
C VAL A 67 -1.46 -18.07 -0.28
N LEU A 68 -1.76 -16.79 -0.49
CA LEU A 68 -2.97 -16.18 0.03
C LEU A 68 -4.10 -16.21 -1.01
N ALA A 69 -5.25 -16.78 -0.65
CA ALA A 69 -6.48 -16.77 -1.45
C ALA A 69 -7.42 -15.60 -1.10
N THR A 70 -6.89 -14.57 -0.44
CA THR A 70 -7.63 -13.42 0.08
C THR A 70 -7.32 -12.13 -0.69
N ALA A 71 -8.17 -11.12 -0.55
CA ALA A 71 -7.91 -9.78 -1.05
C ALA A 71 -8.33 -8.71 -0.03
N GLU A 72 -7.74 -7.51 -0.14
CA GLU A 72 -8.00 -6.36 0.73
C GLU A 72 -8.16 -5.10 -0.11
N ILE A 73 -9.11 -4.24 0.26
CA ILE A 73 -9.29 -2.93 -0.38
C ILE A 73 -8.68 -1.86 0.53
N PHE A 74 -7.68 -1.15 -0.01
CA PHE A 74 -7.06 -0.01 0.62
C PHE A 74 -7.77 1.27 0.24
N LYS A 75 -8.38 1.91 1.25
CA LYS A 75 -8.95 3.24 1.10
C LYS A 75 -7.87 4.29 1.35
N ILE A 76 -7.55 5.07 0.32
CA ILE A 76 -6.57 6.13 0.45
C ILE A 76 -7.29 7.41 0.91
N PRO A 77 -6.92 7.98 2.06
CA PRO A 77 -7.51 9.24 2.49
C PRO A 77 -7.16 10.36 1.50
N PRO A 78 -8.02 11.37 1.33
CA PRO A 78 -7.69 12.58 0.58
C PRO A 78 -6.36 13.16 1.04
N ARG A 79 -5.66 13.85 0.13
CA ARG A 79 -4.40 14.54 0.47
C ARG A 79 -4.64 15.49 1.65
N GLY A 80 -4.00 15.19 2.78
CA GLY A 80 -4.02 16.04 3.97
C GLY A 80 -3.12 17.27 3.81
N LYS A 81 -2.95 18.05 4.88
CA LYS A 81 -1.87 19.04 4.92
C LYS A 81 -0.56 18.26 4.76
N GLY A 82 0.23 18.63 3.73
CA GLY A 82 1.42 17.88 3.33
C GLY A 82 2.43 17.68 4.47
N CYS A 83 3.46 16.89 4.21
CA CYS A 83 4.52 16.63 5.17
C CYS A 83 5.02 17.92 5.81
N LYS A 84 5.01 17.99 7.15
CA LYS A 84 5.69 19.07 7.85
C LYS A 84 7.17 18.90 7.55
N LYS A 85 7.78 19.93 6.96
CA LYS A 85 9.24 20.06 6.90
C LYS A 85 9.80 20.13 8.31
#